data_AF-A0A0N5AWF6-F1
#
_entry.id   AF-A0A0N5AWF6-F1
#
_cell.length_a   1.000
_cell.length_b   1.000
_cell.length_c   1.000
_cell.angle_alpha   90.00
_cell.angle_beta   90.00
_cell.angle_gamma   90.00
#
_symmetry.space_group_name_H-M   'P 1'
#
loop_
_entity.id
_entity.type
_entity.pdbx_description
1 polymer ?
#
loop_
_entity_poly.entity_id
_entity_poly.type
_entity_poly.pdbx_seq_one_letter_code
_entity_poly.pdbx_strand_id
1 'polypeptide(L)'
;MDSDSYCPESEERIRWGGPQADEEEEDEDEAKKAREERERKKAEVRRRLEEAGRAKKAKKGFLTPERKKKLRKLLMMKAAEDLKQQQMLKEQERQRILQERIIPLPDLDSADMEELEQIAKDMAARLMELESEHYDINYTVRQKDFEINELTIAVNDLRGKFVKPTLKKVSKTDTRFDFLTEHPVLVICFVLFDKIKKKDVKTVDFRTNLKNVDTKKFALDDEKEKASKAEWKK
;
A
#
# COMPACT_ATOMS: atom_id res chain seq x y z
N MET A 1 43.29 -16.19 73.76
CA MET A 1 44.25 -17.30 73.86
C MET A 1 43.51 -18.36 74.65
N ASP A 2 43.08 -19.48 74.09
CA ASP A 2 43.68 -20.23 73.00
C ASP A 2 42.66 -20.92 72.09
N SER A 3 43.19 -21.24 70.92
CA SER A 3 42.59 -21.80 69.73
C SER A 3 42.46 -23.33 69.81
N ASP A 4 41.83 -23.87 68.75
CA ASP A 4 41.91 -25.25 68.23
C ASP A 4 40.96 -26.25 68.89
N SER A 5 40.28 -27.16 68.18
CA SER A 5 40.11 -27.45 66.77
C SER A 5 39.13 -28.64 66.70
N TYR A 6 38.49 -28.83 65.55
CA TYR A 6 38.10 -30.14 65.02
C TYR A 6 36.83 -30.85 65.58
N CYS A 7 35.86 -31.00 64.69
CA CYS A 7 34.76 -32.00 64.67
C CYS A 7 35.16 -33.03 63.58
N PRO A 8 34.78 -34.35 63.57
CA PRO A 8 33.41 -34.89 63.77
C PRO A 8 33.29 -36.39 64.21
N GLU A 9 32.10 -36.99 64.00
CA GLU A 9 31.66 -38.42 64.10
C GLU A 9 31.22 -38.92 65.50
N SER A 10 30.20 -39.76 65.68
CA SER A 10 29.14 -40.40 64.87
C SER A 10 28.14 -41.06 65.85
N GLU A 11 27.06 -41.69 65.35
CA GLU A 11 26.09 -42.58 66.06
C GLU A 11 24.84 -41.87 66.65
N GLU A 12 23.60 -42.20 66.30
CA GLU A 12 22.97 -43.21 65.43
C GLU A 12 21.64 -42.61 64.94
N ARG A 13 21.49 -42.41 63.63
CA ARG A 13 20.18 -42.09 63.05
C ARG A 13 19.53 -43.40 62.65
N ILE A 14 18.63 -43.89 63.51
CA ILE A 14 17.81 -45.07 63.28
C ILE A 14 17.12 -44.95 61.91
N ARG A 15 17.60 -45.74 60.95
CA ARG A 15 17.00 -45.90 59.63
C ARG A 15 15.87 -46.91 59.78
N TRP A 16 14.65 -46.41 59.91
CA TRP A 16 13.46 -47.25 59.85
C TRP A 16 13.41 -47.94 58.47
N GLY A 17 13.29 -49.27 58.55
CA GLY A 17 13.37 -50.20 57.43
C GLY A 17 12.36 -49.86 56.34
N GLY A 18 12.83 -50.02 55.09
CA GLY A 18 11.96 -49.99 53.92
C GLY A 18 11.00 -51.18 53.94
N PRO A 19 9.78 -51.03 53.39
CA PRO A 19 8.90 -52.15 53.12
C PRO A 19 9.58 -53.16 52.20
N GLN A 20 9.56 -54.43 52.59
CA GLN A 20 9.97 -55.55 51.76
C GLN A 20 8.98 -55.73 50.61
N ALA A 21 9.52 -56.02 49.43
CA ALA A 21 8.80 -56.40 48.24
C ALA A 21 7.85 -57.57 48.52
N ASP A 22 6.58 -57.42 48.14
CA ASP A 22 5.66 -58.47 47.66
C ASP A 22 4.30 -57.82 47.29
N GLU A 23 4.30 -56.74 46.50
CA GLU A 23 3.07 -56.09 45.98
C GLU A 23 3.33 -55.20 44.73
N GLU A 24 4.49 -55.33 44.06
CA GLU A 24 4.92 -54.38 43.01
C GLU A 24 4.26 -54.61 41.62
N GLU A 25 3.70 -55.79 41.33
CA GLU A 25 3.11 -56.06 39.99
C GLU A 25 1.64 -55.62 39.86
N GLU A 26 0.82 -55.67 40.93
CA GLU A 26 -0.59 -55.21 40.87
C GLU A 26 -0.70 -53.67 40.82
N ASP A 27 0.18 -52.96 41.53
CA ASP A 27 0.22 -51.49 41.53
C ASP A 27 0.76 -50.90 40.22
N GLU A 28 1.72 -51.56 39.56
CA GLU A 28 2.25 -51.12 38.26
C GLU A 28 1.22 -51.27 37.14
N ASP A 29 0.44 -52.37 37.14
CA ASP A 29 -0.61 -52.60 36.16
C ASP A 29 -1.81 -51.66 36.34
N GLU A 30 -2.18 -51.33 37.57
CA GLU A 30 -3.20 -50.31 37.85
C GLU A 30 -2.72 -48.90 37.48
N ALA A 31 -1.46 -48.57 37.78
CA ALA A 31 -0.86 -47.30 37.36
C ALA A 31 -0.77 -47.16 35.83
N LYS A 32 -0.49 -48.26 35.12
CA LYS A 32 -0.45 -48.32 33.67
C LYS A 32 -1.84 -48.15 33.05
N LYS A 33 -2.86 -48.84 33.59
CA LYS A 33 -4.27 -48.66 33.19
C LYS A 33 -4.75 -47.22 33.45
N ALA A 34 -4.40 -46.62 34.59
CA ALA A 34 -4.75 -45.24 34.88
C ALA A 34 -4.06 -44.23 33.94
N ARG A 35 -2.82 -44.51 33.51
CA ARG A 35 -2.09 -43.70 32.53
C ARG A 35 -2.69 -43.82 31.13
N GLU A 36 -3.04 -45.03 30.71
CA GLU A 36 -3.71 -45.29 29.44
C GLU A 36 -5.12 -44.67 29.40
N GLU A 37 -5.85 -44.69 30.51
CA GLU A 37 -7.16 -44.04 30.60
C GLU A 37 -7.05 -42.50 30.53
N ARG A 38 -6.03 -41.92 31.18
CA ARG A 38 -5.72 -40.47 31.07
C ARG A 38 -5.30 -40.09 29.66
N GLU A 39 -4.48 -40.92 28.99
CA GLU A 39 -4.07 -40.74 27.59
C GLU A 39 -5.28 -40.83 26.65
N ARG A 40 -6.20 -41.77 26.87
CA ARG A 40 -7.45 -41.91 26.10
C ARG A 40 -8.36 -40.70 26.28
N LYS A 41 -8.54 -40.22 27.51
CA LYS A 41 -9.30 -38.99 27.81
C LYS A 41 -8.65 -37.76 27.15
N LYS A 42 -7.31 -37.68 27.15
CA LYS A 42 -6.55 -36.59 26.50
C LYS A 42 -6.65 -36.65 24.96
N ALA A 43 -6.61 -37.84 24.38
CA ALA A 43 -6.77 -38.05 22.94
C ALA A 43 -8.19 -37.68 22.47
N GLU A 44 -9.20 -38.01 23.26
CA GLU A 44 -10.59 -37.64 22.97
C GLU A 44 -10.83 -36.13 23.06
N VAL A 45 -10.28 -35.45 24.08
CA VAL A 45 -10.33 -33.99 24.18
C VAL A 45 -9.60 -33.33 23.01
N ARG A 46 -8.45 -33.87 22.60
CA ARG A 46 -7.68 -33.38 21.45
C ARG A 46 -8.45 -33.58 20.14
N ARG A 47 -9.12 -34.72 19.95
CA ARG A 47 -10.00 -34.99 18.80
C ARG A 47 -11.16 -34.00 18.74
N ARG A 48 -11.83 -33.75 19.88
CA ARG A 48 -12.94 -32.80 19.99
C ARG A 48 -12.50 -31.35 19.70
N LEU A 49 -11.30 -30.96 20.15
CA LEU A 49 -10.69 -29.66 19.83
C LEU A 49 -10.33 -29.55 18.34
N GLU A 50 -9.83 -30.62 17.72
CA GLU A 50 -9.50 -30.65 16.30
C GLU A 50 -10.75 -30.58 15.41
N GLU A 51 -11.80 -31.32 15.75
CA GLU A 51 -13.10 -31.30 15.04
C GLU A 51 -13.78 -29.93 15.16
N ALA A 52 -13.78 -29.31 16.34
CA ALA A 52 -14.25 -27.95 16.55
C ALA A 52 -13.40 -26.91 15.76
N GLY A 53 -12.10 -27.16 15.61
CA GLY A 53 -11.19 -26.36 14.80
C GLY A 53 -11.44 -26.52 13.28
N ARG A 54 -11.73 -27.73 12.81
CA ARG A 54 -12.05 -28.02 11.40
C ARG A 54 -13.39 -27.41 10.98
N ALA A 55 -14.42 -27.48 11.83
CA ALA A 55 -15.71 -26.84 11.58
C ALA A 55 -15.63 -25.30 11.49
N LYS A 56 -14.74 -24.67 12.28
CA LYS A 56 -14.45 -23.23 12.18
C LYS A 56 -13.62 -22.85 10.94
N LYS A 57 -12.77 -23.75 10.44
CA LYS A 57 -12.01 -23.56 9.19
C LYS A 57 -12.88 -23.70 7.94
N ALA A 58 -13.88 -24.58 7.95
CA ALA A 58 -14.79 -24.79 6.82
C ALA A 58 -15.72 -23.58 6.54
N LYS A 59 -16.03 -22.74 7.54
CA LYS A 59 -16.85 -21.52 7.38
C LYS A 59 -16.05 -20.29 6.92
N LYS A 60 -14.73 -20.41 6.70
CA LYS A 60 -13.84 -19.30 6.31
C LYS A 60 -13.65 -19.24 4.79
N GLY A 61 -14.71 -18.95 4.03
CA GLY A 61 -14.67 -19.20 2.57
C GLY A 61 -15.43 -18.29 1.62
N PHE A 62 -16.10 -17.22 2.04
CA PHE A 62 -16.82 -16.35 1.08
C PHE A 62 -15.87 -15.63 0.09
N LEU A 63 -14.57 -15.53 0.41
CA LEU A 63 -13.55 -15.06 -0.53
C LEU A 63 -12.17 -15.54 -0.08
N THR A 64 -11.39 -16.18 -0.95
CA THR A 64 -9.97 -16.44 -0.66
C THR A 64 -9.24 -15.09 -0.53
N PRO A 65 -8.26 -14.95 0.38
CA PRO A 65 -7.53 -13.69 0.59
C PRO A 65 -6.87 -13.19 -0.70
N GLU A 66 -6.44 -14.11 -1.57
CA GLU A 66 -5.89 -13.80 -2.90
C GLU A 66 -6.94 -13.20 -3.84
N ARG A 67 -8.15 -13.78 -3.91
CA ARG A 67 -9.25 -13.25 -4.72
C ARG A 67 -9.68 -11.87 -4.23
N LYS A 68 -9.68 -11.63 -2.91
CA LYS A 68 -9.95 -10.30 -2.32
C LYS A 68 -8.92 -9.26 -2.73
N LYS A 69 -7.63 -9.63 -2.74
CA LYS A 69 -6.54 -8.76 -3.20
C LYS A 69 -6.65 -8.43 -4.69
N LYS A 70 -6.93 -9.43 -5.53
CA LYS A 70 -7.15 -9.24 -6.97
C LYS A 70 -8.35 -8.32 -7.24
N LEU A 71 -9.46 -8.52 -6.52
CA LEU A 71 -10.65 -7.68 -6.66
C LEU A 71 -10.38 -6.23 -6.25
N ARG A 72 -9.71 -6.00 -5.11
CA ARG A 72 -9.30 -4.64 -4.70
C ARG A 72 -8.44 -3.95 -5.76
N LYS A 73 -7.49 -4.69 -6.34
CA LYS A 73 -6.66 -4.16 -7.44
C LYS A 73 -7.51 -3.77 -8.64
N LEU A 74 -8.44 -4.62 -9.07
CA LEU A 74 -9.34 -4.33 -10.19
C LEU A 74 -10.24 -3.12 -9.92
N LEU A 75 -10.75 -2.98 -8.69
CA LEU A 75 -11.57 -1.83 -8.29
C LEU A 75 -10.75 -0.53 -8.29
N MET A 76 -9.51 -0.56 -7.79
CA MET A 76 -8.61 0.60 -7.85
C MET A 76 -8.23 0.96 -9.29
N MET A 77 -7.97 -0.04 -10.14
CA MET A 77 -7.67 0.19 -11.56
C MET A 77 -8.87 0.80 -12.29
N LYS A 78 -10.08 0.26 -12.08
CA LYS A 78 -11.30 0.82 -12.64
C LYS A 78 -11.56 2.24 -12.13
N ALA A 79 -11.46 2.48 -10.83
CA ALA A 79 -11.64 3.82 -10.26
C ALA A 79 -10.63 4.83 -10.83
N ALA A 80 -9.39 4.42 -11.07
CA ALA A 80 -8.38 5.28 -11.69
C ALA A 80 -8.68 5.56 -13.17
N GLU A 81 -9.22 4.58 -13.89
CA GLU A 81 -9.67 4.75 -15.29
C GLU A 81 -10.90 5.66 -15.37
N ASP A 82 -11.91 5.41 -14.54
CA ASP A 82 -13.13 6.24 -14.44
C ASP A 82 -12.77 7.69 -14.08
N LEU A 83 -11.83 7.91 -13.14
CA LEU A 83 -11.35 9.24 -12.79
C LEU A 83 -10.70 9.97 -13.98
N LYS A 84 -9.88 9.27 -14.77
CA LYS A 84 -9.26 9.84 -15.98
C LYS A 84 -10.30 10.16 -17.05
N GLN A 85 -11.28 9.28 -17.25
CA GLN A 85 -12.38 9.52 -18.20
C GLN A 85 -13.20 10.74 -17.78
N GLN A 86 -13.55 10.87 -16.50
CA GLN A 86 -14.24 12.06 -15.99
C GLN A 86 -13.42 13.34 -16.18
N GLN A 87 -12.10 13.29 -15.94
CA GLN A 87 -11.22 14.43 -16.20
C GLN A 87 -11.21 14.83 -17.68
N MET A 88 -11.10 13.86 -18.59
CA MET A 88 -11.13 14.11 -20.03
C MET A 88 -12.48 14.71 -20.46
N LEU A 89 -13.60 14.16 -19.99
CA LEU A 89 -14.94 14.70 -20.28
C LEU A 89 -15.11 16.12 -19.73
N LYS A 90 -14.64 16.38 -18.51
CA LYS A 90 -14.70 17.71 -17.90
C LYS A 90 -13.85 18.72 -18.66
N GLU A 91 -12.68 18.33 -19.17
CA GLU A 91 -11.84 19.20 -19.98
C GLU A 91 -12.44 19.44 -21.38
N GLN A 92 -13.02 18.42 -22.01
CA GLN A 92 -13.76 18.59 -23.28
C GLN A 92 -14.97 19.52 -23.11
N GLU A 93 -15.75 19.33 -22.04
CA GLU A 93 -16.88 20.19 -21.73
C GLU A 93 -16.42 21.62 -21.44
N ARG A 94 -15.33 21.79 -20.71
CA ARG A 94 -14.70 23.10 -20.48
C ARG A 94 -14.31 23.75 -21.80
N GLN A 95 -13.69 23.01 -22.72
CA GLN A 95 -13.32 23.54 -24.04
C GLN A 95 -14.55 23.95 -24.85
N ARG A 96 -15.62 23.14 -24.84
CA ARG A 96 -16.89 23.46 -25.49
C ARG A 96 -17.50 24.75 -24.93
N ILE A 97 -17.61 24.86 -23.61
CA ILE A 97 -18.17 26.04 -22.95
C ILE A 97 -17.30 27.28 -23.22
N LEU A 98 -15.97 27.14 -23.23
CA LEU A 98 -15.08 28.25 -23.57
C LEU A 98 -15.27 28.71 -25.01
N GLN A 99 -15.43 27.78 -25.96
CA GLN A 99 -15.73 28.12 -27.36
C GLN A 99 -17.08 28.81 -27.52
N GLU A 100 -18.10 28.42 -26.74
CA GLU A 100 -19.42 29.08 -26.75
C GLU A 100 -19.39 30.46 -26.09
N ARG A 101 -18.61 30.65 -25.02
CA ARG A 101 -18.55 31.91 -24.26
C ARG A 101 -17.59 32.94 -24.84
N ILE A 102 -16.50 32.50 -25.45
CA ILE A 102 -15.51 33.40 -26.07
C ILE A 102 -16.05 33.78 -27.44
N ILE A 103 -16.50 35.02 -27.56
CA ILE A 103 -16.87 35.60 -28.85
C ILE A 103 -15.58 35.71 -29.69
N PRO A 104 -15.57 35.23 -30.94
CA PRO A 104 -14.43 35.45 -31.82
C PRO A 104 -14.20 36.94 -31.99
N LEU A 105 -12.93 37.36 -32.03
CA LEU A 105 -12.60 38.77 -32.22
C LEU A 105 -13.22 39.28 -33.54
N PRO A 106 -13.88 40.45 -33.53
CA PRO A 106 -14.39 41.06 -34.75
C PRO A 106 -13.22 41.36 -35.71
N ASP A 107 -13.50 41.33 -37.01
CA ASP A 107 -12.52 41.69 -38.03
C ASP A 107 -12.21 43.19 -37.93
N LEU A 108 -10.97 43.52 -37.60
CA LEU A 108 -10.54 44.91 -37.35
C LEU A 108 -9.98 45.58 -38.60
N ASP A 109 -9.61 44.80 -39.62
CA ASP A 109 -8.95 45.31 -40.83
C ASP A 109 -9.93 45.90 -41.84
N SER A 110 -11.21 45.55 -41.73
CA SER A 110 -12.29 46.00 -42.62
C SER A 110 -13.23 47.03 -41.98
N ALA A 111 -13.04 47.36 -40.70
CA ALA A 111 -13.93 48.22 -39.92
C ALA A 111 -13.58 49.72 -40.06
N ASP A 112 -14.61 50.57 -40.12
CA ASP A 112 -14.44 52.02 -40.11
C ASP A 112 -14.04 52.55 -38.71
N MET A 113 -13.45 53.75 -38.66
CA MET A 113 -12.97 54.35 -37.39
C MET A 113 -14.06 54.49 -36.32
N GLU A 114 -15.31 54.78 -36.72
CA GLU A 114 -16.44 54.89 -35.80
C GLU A 114 -16.89 53.53 -35.28
N GLU A 115 -16.87 52.50 -36.13
CA GLU A 115 -17.18 51.11 -35.76
C GLU A 115 -16.13 50.57 -34.78
N LEU A 116 -14.86 50.90 -35.01
CA LEU A 116 -13.75 50.51 -34.12
C LEU A 116 -13.91 51.11 -32.71
N GLU A 117 -14.36 52.36 -32.61
CA GLU A 117 -14.62 53.00 -31.32
C GLU A 117 -15.81 52.36 -30.58
N GLN A 118 -16.86 51.99 -31.30
CA GLN A 118 -18.03 51.29 -30.73
C GLN A 118 -17.63 49.89 -30.22
N ILE A 119 -16.91 49.11 -31.03
CA ILE A 119 -16.39 47.79 -30.68
C ILE A 119 -15.51 47.87 -29.41
N ALA A 120 -14.66 48.89 -29.29
CA ALA A 120 -13.83 49.09 -28.10
C ALA A 120 -14.66 49.36 -26.84
N LYS A 121 -15.72 50.18 -26.94
CA LYS A 121 -16.64 50.46 -25.83
C LYS A 121 -17.42 49.23 -25.40
N ASP A 122 -17.93 48.45 -26.35
CA ASP A 122 -18.69 47.23 -26.08
C ASP A 122 -17.81 46.16 -25.42
N MET A 123 -16.57 45.98 -25.88
CA MET A 123 -15.60 45.08 -25.24
C MET A 123 -15.27 45.52 -23.82
N ALA A 124 -15.09 46.82 -23.58
CA ALA A 124 -14.83 47.35 -22.25
C ALA A 124 -16.02 47.15 -21.30
N ALA A 125 -17.25 47.38 -21.79
CA ALA A 125 -18.48 47.11 -21.02
C ALA A 125 -18.58 45.64 -20.65
N ARG A 126 -18.36 44.74 -21.62
CA ARG A 126 -18.40 43.29 -21.39
C ARG A 126 -17.33 42.83 -20.40
N LEU A 127 -16.13 43.41 -20.45
CA LEU A 127 -15.06 43.10 -19.50
C LEU A 127 -15.45 43.47 -18.07
N MET A 128 -16.10 44.62 -17.86
CA MET A 128 -16.58 45.04 -16.54
C MET A 128 -17.63 44.07 -15.98
N GLU A 129 -18.58 43.61 -16.81
CA GLU A 129 -19.55 42.59 -16.41
C GLU A 129 -18.88 41.27 -16.01
N LEU A 130 -17.94 40.78 -16.84
CA LEU A 130 -17.23 39.53 -16.58
C LEU A 130 -16.40 39.59 -15.29
N GLU A 131 -15.77 40.72 -15.00
CA GLU A 131 -15.01 40.90 -13.76
C GLU A 131 -15.92 40.89 -12.54
N SER A 132 -17.10 41.49 -12.62
CA SER A 132 -18.12 41.41 -11.57
C SER A 132 -18.54 39.96 -11.32
N GLU A 133 -18.92 39.22 -12.37
CA GLU A 133 -19.32 37.81 -12.25
C GLU A 133 -18.18 36.94 -11.69
N HIS A 134 -16.94 37.19 -12.15
CA HIS A 134 -15.76 36.50 -11.66
C HIS A 134 -15.54 36.74 -10.16
N TYR A 135 -15.73 37.97 -9.68
CA TYR A 135 -15.65 38.28 -8.25
C TYR A 135 -16.69 37.50 -7.43
N ASP A 136 -17.96 37.50 -7.86
CA ASP A 136 -19.05 36.82 -7.16
C ASP A 136 -18.85 35.30 -7.07
N ILE A 137 -18.39 34.69 -8.18
CA ILE A 137 -18.05 33.27 -8.22
C ILE A 137 -16.90 32.97 -7.26
N ASN A 138 -15.81 33.76 -7.29
CA ASN A 138 -14.68 33.56 -6.40
C ASN A 138 -15.05 33.73 -4.92
N TYR A 139 -15.90 34.71 -4.61
CA TYR A 139 -16.38 34.92 -3.24
C TYR A 139 -17.17 33.70 -2.75
N THR A 140 -18.08 33.18 -3.59
CA THR A 140 -18.87 31.99 -3.28
C THR A 140 -17.98 30.76 -3.08
N VAL A 141 -16.99 30.54 -3.95
CA VAL A 141 -16.03 29.44 -3.81
C VAL A 141 -15.26 29.55 -2.49
N ARG A 142 -14.75 30.74 -2.14
CA ARG A 142 -14.07 30.98 -0.87
C ARG A 142 -14.95 30.66 0.33
N GLN A 143 -16.20 31.11 0.32
CA GLN A 143 -17.15 30.83 1.40
C GLN A 143 -17.36 29.32 1.57
N LYS A 144 -17.49 28.58 0.46
CA LYS A 144 -17.62 27.12 0.48
C LYS A 144 -16.36 26.42 0.95
N ASP A 145 -15.18 26.91 0.59
CA ASP A 145 -13.90 26.39 1.10
C ASP A 145 -13.78 26.58 2.63
N PHE A 146 -14.21 27.73 3.15
CA PHE A 146 -14.28 27.96 4.60
C PHE A 146 -15.26 26.98 5.27
N GLU A 147 -16.46 26.81 4.73
CA GLU A 147 -17.47 25.86 5.24
C GLU A 147 -16.92 24.42 5.25
N ILE A 148 -16.27 23.99 4.17
CA ILE A 148 -15.63 22.66 4.08
C ILE A 148 -14.53 22.51 5.14
N ASN A 149 -13.71 23.54 5.34
CA ASN A 149 -12.64 23.50 6.34
C ASN A 149 -13.19 23.41 7.76
N GLU A 150 -14.21 24.20 8.09
CA GLU A 150 -14.89 24.13 9.39
C GLU A 150 -15.50 22.75 9.64
N LEU A 151 -16.23 22.22 8.66
CA LEU A 151 -16.81 20.86 8.75
C LEU A 151 -15.73 19.79 8.86
N THR A 152 -14.60 19.96 8.16
CA THR A 152 -13.46 19.03 8.24
C THR A 152 -12.84 19.04 9.63
N ILE A 153 -12.69 20.21 10.26
CA ILE A 153 -12.21 20.34 11.63
C ILE A 153 -13.19 19.65 12.60
N ALA A 154 -14.49 19.95 12.50
CA ALA A 154 -15.53 19.36 13.35
C ALA A 154 -15.57 17.83 13.24
N VAL A 155 -15.51 17.27 12.03
CA VAL A 155 -15.48 15.82 11.79
C VAL A 155 -14.22 15.19 12.37
N ASN A 156 -13.06 15.87 12.30
CA ASN A 156 -11.82 15.35 12.86
C ASN A 156 -11.84 15.32 14.39
N ASP A 157 -12.38 16.34 15.04
CA ASP A 157 -12.52 16.41 16.49
C ASP A 157 -13.46 15.31 17.02
N LEU A 158 -14.63 15.16 16.39
CA LEU A 158 -15.60 14.10 16.71
C LEU A 158 -15.05 12.69 16.53
N ARG A 159 -14.15 12.47 15.57
CA ARG A 159 -13.56 11.15 15.32
C ARG A 159 -12.56 10.75 16.40
N GLY A 160 -12.15 11.66 17.31
CA GLY A 160 -11.23 11.41 18.42
C GLY A 160 -9.82 11.00 17.99
N LYS A 161 -9.56 10.97 16.68
CA LYS A 161 -8.22 10.79 16.11
C LYS A 161 -7.63 12.17 16.01
N PHE A 162 -6.97 12.62 17.08
CA PHE A 162 -5.96 13.66 16.95
C PHE A 162 -4.91 13.14 15.95
N VAL A 163 -5.10 13.44 14.67
CA VAL A 163 -4.16 13.12 13.60
C VAL A 163 -3.00 14.06 13.82
N LYS A 164 -2.13 13.75 14.79
CA LYS A 164 -0.82 14.36 14.85
C LYS A 164 -0.14 13.97 13.54
N PRO A 165 0.05 14.89 12.58
CA PRO A 165 0.75 14.53 11.37
C PRO A 165 2.11 13.99 11.81
N THR A 166 2.40 12.73 11.49
CA THR A 166 3.69 12.16 11.84
C THR A 166 4.71 12.95 11.05
N LEU A 167 5.53 13.75 11.76
CA LEU A 167 6.61 14.54 11.17
C LEU A 167 7.57 13.56 10.49
N LYS A 168 7.37 13.32 9.20
CA LYS A 168 8.29 12.53 8.39
C LYS A 168 9.52 13.40 8.17
N LYS A 169 10.70 12.84 8.45
CA LYS A 169 11.98 13.44 8.06
C LYS A 169 12.07 13.41 6.54
N VAL A 170 11.54 14.43 5.88
CA VAL A 170 11.68 14.61 4.44
C VAL A 170 13.12 15.05 4.21
N SER A 171 13.95 14.18 3.63
CA SER A 171 15.26 14.59 3.13
C SER A 171 15.04 15.51 1.93
N LYS A 172 15.69 16.68 1.94
CA LYS A 172 15.61 17.69 0.87
C LYS A 172 16.10 17.18 -0.50
N THR A 173 16.59 15.95 -0.61
CA THR A 173 17.17 15.36 -1.82
C THR A 173 16.12 14.93 -2.86
N ASP A 174 14.98 14.38 -2.45
CA ASP A 174 13.95 13.94 -3.41
C ASP A 174 13.31 15.14 -4.12
N THR A 175 12.97 16.18 -3.36
CA THR A 175 12.40 17.43 -3.92
C THR A 175 13.41 18.19 -4.80
N ARG A 176 14.71 18.02 -4.56
CA ARG A 176 15.76 18.61 -5.41
C ARG A 176 15.87 17.87 -6.74
N PHE A 177 15.77 16.54 -6.73
CA PHE A 177 15.75 15.76 -7.95
C PHE A 177 14.54 16.10 -8.81
N ASP A 178 13.34 16.14 -8.21
CA ASP A 178 12.11 16.51 -8.92
C ASP A 178 12.18 17.94 -9.50
N PHE A 179 12.72 18.91 -8.73
CA PHE A 179 12.92 20.28 -9.22
C PHE A 179 13.93 20.36 -10.38
N LEU A 180 15.01 19.58 -10.34
CA LEU A 180 15.98 19.50 -11.44
C LEU A 180 15.44 18.75 -12.67
N THR A 181 14.51 17.81 -12.50
CA THR A 181 13.89 17.08 -13.61
C THR A 181 12.75 17.85 -14.28
N GLU A 182 11.97 18.62 -13.52
CA GLU A 182 10.85 19.42 -14.02
C GLU A 182 11.33 20.75 -14.65
N HIS A 183 12.45 21.31 -14.17
CA HIS A 183 13.04 22.54 -14.70
C HIS A 183 14.45 22.33 -15.30
N PRO A 184 14.60 21.56 -16.41
CA PRO A 184 15.90 21.42 -17.06
C PRO A 184 16.37 22.74 -17.70
N VAL A 185 15.45 23.63 -18.05
CA VAL A 185 15.71 24.88 -18.79
C VAL A 185 16.59 25.89 -18.05
N LEU A 186 16.56 25.96 -16.73
CA LEU A 186 17.41 26.88 -15.95
C LEU A 186 18.86 26.39 -15.80
N VAL A 187 19.11 25.09 -15.99
CA VAL A 187 20.47 24.50 -16.01
C VAL A 187 21.01 24.41 -17.43
N ILE A 188 20.13 24.38 -18.44
CA ILE A 188 20.49 24.31 -19.86
C ILE A 188 21.33 25.53 -20.31
N CYS A 189 21.28 26.69 -19.65
CA CYS A 189 22.14 27.83 -20.03
C CYS A 189 23.60 27.69 -19.58
N PHE A 190 23.92 26.82 -18.59
CA PHE A 190 25.29 26.63 -18.09
C PHE A 190 25.97 25.35 -18.58
N VAL A 191 25.20 24.37 -19.07
CA VAL A 191 25.73 23.03 -19.45
C VAL A 191 25.35 22.66 -20.90
N LEU A 192 25.11 23.65 -21.76
CA LEU A 192 24.91 23.44 -23.20
C LEU A 192 26.23 23.15 -23.93
N PHE A 193 27.01 22.14 -23.50
CA PHE A 193 28.08 21.66 -24.37
C PHE A 193 28.52 20.20 -24.21
N ASP A 194 28.44 19.53 -23.04
CA ASP A 194 29.34 18.38 -22.86
C ASP A 194 28.79 17.04 -22.31
N LYS A 195 27.52 16.69 -22.55
CA LYS A 195 27.04 15.29 -22.61
C LYS A 195 25.54 15.17 -22.88
N ILE A 196 25.15 15.26 -24.15
CA ILE A 196 23.86 14.74 -24.60
C ILE A 196 23.93 13.20 -24.61
N LYS A 197 23.56 12.59 -23.48
CA LYS A 197 23.08 11.21 -23.41
C LYS A 197 21.77 11.26 -22.63
N LYS A 198 20.65 11.44 -23.36
CA LYS A 198 19.30 11.24 -22.83
C LYS A 198 19.21 9.83 -22.24
N LYS A 199 19.11 9.74 -20.92
CA LYS A 199 18.60 8.56 -20.20
C LYS A 199 17.42 9.06 -19.38
N ASP A 200 16.22 8.61 -19.73
CA ASP A 200 15.04 8.75 -18.90
C ASP A 200 15.31 8.06 -17.56
N VAL A 201 15.50 8.86 -16.50
CA VAL A 201 15.70 8.37 -15.15
C VAL A 201 14.33 8.05 -14.57
N LYS A 202 13.91 6.80 -14.73
CA LYS A 202 12.74 6.23 -14.09
C LYS A 202 12.89 6.35 -12.57
N THR A 203 11.79 6.72 -11.92
CA THR A 203 11.52 6.56 -10.49
C THR A 203 12.25 5.35 -9.91
N VAL A 204 12.91 5.51 -8.75
CA VAL A 204 13.73 4.48 -8.09
C VAL A 204 12.90 3.21 -7.84
N ASP A 205 12.86 2.33 -8.84
CA ASP A 205 12.19 1.04 -8.79
C ASP A 205 13.09 0.06 -8.03
N PHE A 206 12.82 -0.13 -6.73
CA PHE A 206 13.51 -1.11 -5.87
C PHE A 206 13.42 -2.57 -6.39
N ARG A 207 12.62 -2.82 -7.42
CA ARG A 207 12.48 -4.13 -8.09
C ARG A 207 13.55 -4.39 -9.15
N THR A 208 14.16 -3.35 -9.70
CA THR A 208 15.08 -3.49 -10.84
C THR A 208 16.51 -3.87 -10.44
N ASN A 209 16.85 -3.77 -9.15
CA ASN A 209 18.18 -4.11 -8.64
C ASN A 209 18.29 -5.57 -8.15
N LEU A 210 17.27 -6.40 -8.37
CA LEU A 210 17.33 -7.81 -8.00
C LEU A 210 17.97 -8.59 -9.15
N LYS A 211 19.20 -9.09 -8.94
CA LYS A 211 19.88 -9.99 -9.89
C LYS A 211 19.12 -11.32 -9.91
N ASN A 212 18.54 -11.67 -11.05
CA ASN A 212 18.09 -13.04 -11.29
C ASN A 212 19.36 -13.91 -11.42
N VAL A 213 19.59 -14.81 -10.48
CA VAL A 213 20.62 -15.85 -10.63
C VAL A 213 20.01 -16.91 -11.54
N ASP A 214 20.54 -17.04 -12.76
CA ASP A 214 20.19 -18.13 -13.67
C ASP A 214 20.60 -19.47 -13.03
N THR A 215 19.65 -20.17 -12.41
CA THR A 215 19.83 -21.51 -11.84
C THR A 215 20.01 -22.60 -12.91
N LYS A 216 20.09 -22.23 -14.19
CA LYS A 216 20.28 -23.14 -15.33
C LYS A 216 21.75 -23.50 -15.63
N LYS A 217 22.72 -22.97 -14.87
CA LYS A 217 24.14 -23.34 -15.03
C LYS A 217 24.54 -24.69 -14.41
N PHE A 218 23.62 -25.39 -13.74
CA PHE A 218 23.88 -26.70 -13.12
C PHE A 218 22.91 -27.80 -13.58
N ALA A 219 22.12 -27.57 -14.64
CA ALA A 219 21.43 -28.67 -15.29
C ALA A 219 22.45 -29.44 -16.15
N LEU A 220 22.77 -30.66 -15.74
CA LEU A 220 23.52 -31.64 -16.53
C LEU A 220 22.88 -31.75 -17.92
N ASP A 221 23.71 -31.64 -18.95
CA ASP A 221 23.33 -31.81 -20.35
C ASP A 221 23.06 -33.30 -20.58
N ASP A 222 21.82 -33.74 -20.33
CA ASP A 222 21.38 -35.08 -20.71
C ASP A 222 21.31 -35.13 -22.25
N GLU A 223 22.19 -35.95 -22.82
CA GLU A 223 22.32 -36.21 -24.25
C GLU A 223 20.95 -36.43 -24.90
N LYS A 224 20.52 -35.45 -25.71
CA LYS A 224 19.34 -35.60 -26.54
C LYS A 224 19.75 -36.21 -27.87
N GLU A 225 19.71 -37.55 -27.92
CA GLU A 225 19.68 -38.29 -29.18
C GLU A 225 18.60 -37.72 -30.11
N LYS A 226 18.96 -37.62 -31.38
CA LYS A 226 18.13 -37.13 -32.48
C LYS A 226 16.95 -38.08 -32.71
N ALA A 227 15.79 -37.77 -32.18
CA ALA A 227 14.53 -38.37 -32.61
C ALA A 227 13.90 -37.51 -33.72
N SER A 228 13.72 -38.15 -34.86
CA SER A 228 13.23 -37.68 -36.15
C SER A 228 11.87 -36.97 -36.10
N LYS A 229 11.73 -36.01 -37.00
CA LYS A 229 10.50 -35.29 -37.38
C LYS A 229 9.42 -36.31 -37.77
N ALA A 230 8.34 -36.41 -37.01
CA ALA A 230 7.12 -37.09 -37.45
C ALA A 230 6.08 -36.02 -37.84
N GLU A 231 5.89 -35.86 -39.15
CA GLU A 231 4.70 -35.24 -39.73
C GLU A 231 3.47 -36.02 -39.28
N TRP A 232 2.45 -35.34 -38.76
CA TRP A 232 1.04 -35.44 -39.17
C TRP A 232 0.21 -34.44 -38.37
N LYS A 233 -0.36 -33.46 -39.07
CA LYS A 233 -1.68 -32.93 -38.72
C LYS A 233 -2.38 -32.60 -40.03
N LYS A 234 -3.26 -33.51 -40.43
CA LYS A 234 -4.35 -33.24 -41.37
C LYS A 234 -5.54 -32.74 -40.55
#